data_AF-A0AAV1P229-F1
#
_entry.id   AF-A0AAV1P229-F1
#
_cell.length_a   1.000
_cell.length_b   1.000
_cell.length_c   1.000
_cell.angle_alpha   90.00
_cell.angle_beta   90.00
_cell.angle_gamma   90.00
#
_symmetry.space_group_name_H-M   'P 1'
#
loop_
_entity.id
_entity.type
_entity.pdbx_description
1 polymer ?
#
loop_
_entity_poly.entity_id
_entity_poly.type
_entity_poly.pdbx_seq_one_letter_code
_entity_poly.pdbx_strand_id
1 'polypeptide(L)'
;MNCSHNKDAGQNQMYWYRQRPGESMTLIVYTVFGVQPDYGGAQNKYSAIKDNTQSGALTVKDLKLEDSVVYFCAVRKHRDVRSMSSWTKTAW
;
A
#
# COMPACT_ATOMS: atom_id res chain seq x y z
N MET A 1 -13.16 1.63 4.34
CA MET A 1 -12.29 2.78 4.68
C MET A 1 -11.61 3.23 3.41
N ASN A 2 -11.73 4.50 3.06
CA ASN A 2 -11.20 5.05 1.80
C ASN A 2 -9.97 5.90 2.10
N CYS A 3 -8.94 5.80 1.27
CA CYS A 3 -7.72 6.57 1.35
C CYS A 3 -7.43 7.20 0.00
N SER A 4 -7.05 8.47 -0.01
CA SER A 4 -6.64 9.19 -1.22
C SER A 4 -5.44 10.08 -0.96
N HIS A 5 -4.68 10.39 -2.00
CA HIS A 5 -3.56 11.33 -1.95
C HIS A 5 -3.47 12.18 -3.22
N ASN A 6 -2.75 13.30 -3.12
CA ASN A 6 -2.50 14.24 -4.20
C ASN A 6 -1.06 14.19 -4.76
N LYS A 7 -0.34 13.10 -4.48
CA LYS A 7 1.02 12.85 -5.02
C LYS A 7 1.00 12.38 -6.49
N ASP A 8 2.18 12.35 -7.12
CA ASP A 8 2.35 11.90 -8.50
C ASP A 8 1.91 10.44 -8.73
N ALA A 9 1.74 10.05 -9.99
CA ALA A 9 1.37 8.67 -10.33
C ALA A 9 2.43 7.64 -9.92
N GLY A 10 3.65 8.10 -9.60
CA GLY A 10 4.71 7.25 -9.06
C GLY A 10 4.42 6.70 -7.68
N GLN A 11 3.55 7.33 -6.87
CA GLN A 11 3.11 6.81 -5.57
C GLN A 11 1.99 5.76 -5.73
N ASN A 12 2.27 4.72 -6.51
CA ASN A 12 1.30 3.68 -6.84
C ASN A 12 1.20 2.57 -5.78
N GLN A 13 2.01 2.63 -4.72
CA GLN A 13 2.00 1.68 -3.60
C GLN A 13 1.20 2.27 -2.44
N MET A 14 0.31 1.48 -1.84
CA MET A 14 -0.46 1.85 -0.66
C MET A 14 -0.35 0.77 0.41
N TYR A 15 -0.09 1.23 1.63
CA TYR A 15 0.09 0.40 2.81
C TYR A 15 -1.07 0.69 3.76
N TRP A 16 -1.65 -0.37 4.29
CA TRP A 16 -2.74 -0.30 5.25
C TRP A 16 -2.28 -0.86 6.58
N TYR A 17 -2.37 -0.03 7.61
CA TYR A 17 -1.97 -0.39 8.96
C TYR A 17 -3.18 -0.42 9.88
N ARG A 18 -3.10 -1.27 10.91
CA ARG A 18 -3.95 -1.17 12.09
C ARG A 18 -3.10 -0.85 13.32
N GLN A 19 -3.67 -0.16 14.28
CA GLN A 19 -3.04 0.11 15.57
C GLN A 19 -4.06 -0.13 16.70
N ARG A 20 -3.75 -1.10 17.56
CA ARG A 20 -4.49 -1.31 18.82
C ARG A 20 -3.99 -0.32 19.88
N PRO A 21 -4.82 0.04 20.88
CA PRO A 21 -4.38 0.85 22.00
C PRO A 21 -3.16 0.23 22.69
N GLY A 22 -2.08 1.01 22.84
CA GLY A 22 -0.84 0.55 23.48
C GLY A 22 0.10 -0.27 22.60
N GLU A 23 -0.24 -0.53 21.34
CA GLU A 23 0.59 -1.30 20.41
C GLU A 23 1.19 -0.43 19.29
N SER A 24 2.25 -0.93 18.67
CA SER A 24 2.80 -0.38 17.44
C SER A 24 1.91 -0.66 16.23
N MET A 25 2.01 0.19 15.21
CA MET A 25 1.33 -0.04 13.93
C MET A 25 1.75 -1.37 13.30
N THR A 26 0.77 -2.16 12.87
CA THR A 26 0.96 -3.43 12.17
C THR A 26 0.46 -3.30 10.74
N LEU A 27 1.30 -3.62 9.75
CA LEU A 27 0.91 -3.70 8.35
C LEU A 27 -0.04 -4.89 8.16
N ILE A 28 -1.21 -4.65 7.59
CA ILE A 28 -2.24 -5.69 7.37
C ILE A 28 -2.51 -5.95 5.90
N VAL A 29 -2.36 -4.94 5.04
CA VAL A 29 -2.52 -5.09 3.59
C VAL A 29 -1.55 -4.16 2.88
N TYR A 30 -0.95 -4.67 1.81
CA TYR A 30 -0.15 -3.92 0.86
C TYR A 30 -0.78 -4.02 -0.53
N THR A 31 -0.99 -2.88 -1.18
CA THR A 31 -1.55 -2.81 -2.53
C THR A 31 -0.67 -2.02 -3.48
N VAL A 32 -0.61 -2.49 -4.73
CA VAL A 32 0.02 -1.76 -5.84
C VAL A 32 -1.01 -1.65 -6.95
N PHE A 33 -1.07 -0.48 -7.60
CA PHE A 33 -1.97 -0.30 -8.74
C PHE A 33 -1.68 -1.36 -9.82
N GLY A 34 -2.73 -2.07 -10.26
CA GLY A 34 -2.65 -3.12 -11.27
C GLY A 34 -2.11 -4.47 -10.79
N VAL A 35 -1.88 -4.65 -9.48
CA VAL A 35 -1.37 -5.90 -8.89
C VAL A 35 -2.34 -6.41 -7.83
N GLN A 36 -2.41 -7.73 -7.66
CA GLN A 36 -3.21 -8.35 -6.61
C GLN A 36 -2.69 -7.90 -5.22
N PRO A 37 -3.58 -7.52 -4.28
CA PRO A 37 -3.19 -7.16 -2.93
C PRO A 37 -2.45 -8.29 -2.20
N ASP A 38 -1.43 -7.92 -1.43
CA ASP A 38 -0.77 -8.80 -0.48
C ASP A 38 -1.38 -8.58 0.92
N TYR A 39 -1.87 -9.66 1.52
CA TYR A 39 -2.55 -9.66 2.80
C TYR A 39 -1.73 -10.29 3.94
N GLY A 40 -0.52 -10.80 3.67
CA GLY A 40 0.31 -11.45 4.69
C GLY A 40 -0.40 -12.57 5.47
N GLY A 41 -1.35 -13.28 4.84
CA GLY A 41 -2.14 -14.34 5.48
C GLY A 41 -3.51 -13.91 6.03
N ALA A 42 -3.90 -12.65 5.88
CA ALA A 42 -5.17 -12.11 6.39
C ALA A 42 -6.26 -11.92 5.30
N GLN A 43 -6.21 -12.68 4.19
CA GLN A 43 -7.14 -12.58 3.05
C GLN A 43 -8.62 -12.79 3.45
N ASN A 44 -8.86 -13.61 4.48
CA ASN A 44 -10.20 -13.88 4.99
C ASN A 44 -10.75 -12.71 5.81
N LYS A 45 -9.88 -11.88 6.39
CA LYS A 45 -10.28 -10.77 7.26
C LYS A 45 -10.37 -9.43 6.53
N TYR A 46 -9.55 -9.25 5.50
CA TYR A 46 -9.47 -7.98 4.77
C TYR A 46 -9.74 -8.17 3.28
N SER A 47 -10.29 -7.15 2.64
CA SER A 47 -10.21 -6.95 1.19
C SER A 47 -9.75 -5.54 0.91
N ALA A 48 -8.92 -5.37 -0.11
CA ALA A 48 -8.46 -4.06 -0.55
C ALA A 48 -8.58 -3.89 -2.05
N ILE A 49 -8.88 -2.67 -2.46
CA ILE A 49 -9.02 -2.26 -3.85
C ILE A 49 -8.13 -1.05 -4.10
N LYS A 50 -7.47 -1.04 -5.26
CA LYS A 50 -6.64 0.07 -5.73
C LYS A 50 -6.84 0.27 -7.23
N ASP A 51 -7.98 0.86 -7.59
CA ASP A 51 -8.42 1.04 -8.98
C ASP A 51 -7.64 2.14 -9.71
N ASN A 52 -6.96 3.02 -8.98
CA ASN A 52 -6.07 4.02 -9.55
C ASN A 52 -4.87 4.27 -8.64
N THR A 53 -3.93 5.07 -9.14
CA THR A 53 -2.70 5.36 -8.39
C THR A 53 -2.95 6.18 -7.13
N GLN A 54 -3.95 7.07 -7.11
CA GLN A 54 -4.16 8.06 -6.05
C GLN A 54 -5.02 7.57 -4.89
N SER A 55 -5.90 6.61 -5.15
CA SER A 55 -6.94 6.20 -4.22
C SER A 55 -6.91 4.70 -3.98
N GLY A 56 -7.43 4.30 -2.84
CA GLY A 56 -7.65 2.91 -2.50
C GLY A 56 -8.68 2.78 -1.39
N ALA A 57 -9.22 1.57 -1.24
CA ALA A 57 -10.16 1.25 -0.19
C ALA A 57 -9.76 -0.04 0.52
N LEU A 58 -9.95 -0.07 1.83
CA LEU A 58 -9.83 -1.25 2.68
C LEU A 58 -11.17 -1.56 3.32
N THR A 59 -11.58 -2.81 3.22
CA THR A 59 -12.77 -3.35 3.86
C THR A 59 -12.35 -4.42 4.87
N VAL A 60 -12.84 -4.28 6.10
CA VAL A 60 -12.73 -5.32 7.13
C VAL A 60 -13.97 -6.19 7.03
N LYS A 61 -13.76 -7.48 6.77
CA LYS A 61 -14.83 -8.49 6.68
C LYS A 61 -15.22 -8.94 8.09
N ASP A 62 -16.47 -9.37 8.25
CA ASP A 62 -16.99 -9.94 9.50
C ASP A 62 -16.59 -9.11 10.74
N LEU A 63 -17.04 -7.85 10.77
CA LEU A 63 -16.68 -6.90 11.81
C LEU A 63 -16.99 -7.45 13.22
N LYS A 64 -15.99 -7.39 14.09
CA LYS A 64 -16.07 -7.75 15.51
C LYS A 64 -15.63 -6.58 16.37
N LEU A 65 -15.94 -6.64 17.67
CA LEU A 65 -15.53 -5.61 18.63
C LEU A 65 -14.01 -5.37 18.64
N GLU A 66 -13.23 -6.44 18.43
CA GLU A 66 -11.76 -6.39 18.35
C GLU A 66 -11.20 -5.61 17.15
N ASP A 67 -12.03 -5.33 16.14
CA ASP A 67 -11.66 -4.53 14.97
C ASP A 67 -11.90 -3.03 15.18
N SER A 68 -12.44 -2.63 16.34
CA SER A 68 -12.61 -1.23 16.76
C SER A 68 -11.26 -0.65 17.17
N VAL A 69 -10.43 -0.40 16.17
CA VAL A 69 -9.05 0.07 16.30
C VAL A 69 -8.80 1.20 15.31
N VAL A 70 -7.64 1.86 15.42
CA VAL A 70 -7.28 2.90 14.45
C VAL A 70 -6.66 2.25 13.22
N TYR A 71 -7.10 2.68 12.05
CA TYR A 71 -6.54 2.25 10.77
C TYR A 71 -5.87 3.44 10.09
N PHE A 72 -4.69 3.19 9.54
CA PHE A 72 -3.92 4.18 8.78
C PHE A 72 -3.69 3.70 7.36
N CYS A 73 -3.57 4.65 6.44
CA CYS A 73 -3.02 4.40 5.13
C CYS A 73 -1.77 5.25 4.90
N ALA A 74 -0.82 4.71 4.16
CA ALA A 74 0.35 5.45 3.70
C ALA A 74 0.64 5.10 2.25
N VAL A 75 1.25 6.02 1.50
CA VAL A 75 1.64 5.78 0.10
C VAL A 75 3.12 6.00 -0.11
N ARG A 76 3.69 5.23 -1.04
CA ARG A 76 5.12 5.32 -1.37
C ARG A 76 5.32 5.29 -2.86
N LYS A 77 6.35 6.01 -3.31
CA LYS A 77 6.88 5.92 -4.67
C LYS A 77 7.80 4.71 -4.78
N HIS A 78 7.49 3.79 -5.69
CA HIS A 78 8.47 2.79 -6.10
C HIS A 78 9.60 3.50 -6.83
N ARG A 79 10.79 3.58 -6.22
CA ARG A 79 11.99 3.95 -6.98
C ARG A 79 12.45 2.68 -7.66
N ASP A 80 12.09 2.50 -8.92
CA ASP A 80 12.92 1.65 -9.77
C ASP A 80 14.31 2.28 -9.76
N VAL A 81 15.29 1.56 -9.23
CA VAL A 81 16.67 1.82 -9.60
C VAL A 81 16.72 1.43 -11.07
N ARG A 82 16.36 2.35 -11.97
CA ARG A 82 16.89 2.29 -13.32
C ARG A 82 18.40 2.34 -13.09
N SER A 83 19.06 1.19 -13.18
CA SER A 83 20.46 1.13 -13.52
C SER A 83 20.58 1.96 -14.78
N MET A 84 20.98 3.22 -14.60
CA MET A 84 21.33 4.06 -15.72
C MET A 84 22.62 3.44 -16.19
N SER A 85 22.52 2.53 -17.16
CA SER A 85 23.69 2.03 -17.86
C SER A 85 24.39 3.26 -18.40
N SER A 86 25.49 3.62 -17.75
CA SER A 86 26.37 4.69 -18.20
C SER A 86 26.95 4.20 -19.51
N TRP A 87 26.42 4.66 -20.63
CA TRP A 87 27.07 4.51 -21.92
C TRP A 87 28.29 5.42 -21.90
N THR A 88 29.44 4.91 -21.46
CA THR A 88 30.73 5.54 -21.75
C THR A 88 31.00 5.33 -23.24
N LYS A 89 30.75 6.38 -24.02
CA LYS A 89 31.15 6.44 -25.42
C LYS A 89 32.67 6.60 -25.47
N THR A 90 33.40 5.52 -25.71
CA THR A 90 34.82 5.60 -26.06
C THR A 90 34.91 6.14 -27.49
N ALA A 91 35.53 7.31 -27.67
CA ALA A 91 35.91 7.82 -28.98
C ALA A 91 37.31 7.27 -29.33
N TRP A 92 37.46 6.75 -30.54
CA TRP A 92 38.76 6.49 -31.18
C TRP A 92 39.21 7.74 -31.93
#